data_AF-A0AAW9NSA9-F1
#
_entry.id   AF-A0AAW9NSA9-F1
#
_cell.length_a   1.000
_cell.length_b   1.000
_cell.length_c   1.000
_cell.angle_alpha   90.00
_cell.angle_beta   90.00
_cell.angle_gamma   90.00
#
_symmetry.space_group_name_H-M   'P 1'
#
loop_
_entity.id
_entity.type
_entity.pdbx_description
1 polymer ?
#
loop_
_entity_poly.entity_id
_entity_poly.type
_entity_poly.pdbx_seq_one_letter_code
_entity_poly.pdbx_strand_id
1 'polypeptide(L)'
;MRTSIIIQLTSMIVVGFLSGVACFYLFSLEQAIALIQLMDGRILQQQAPSVIQTILPVVFAIAVVLLFATHPFCAFVAKWLIALRATFLGFSSMYLLTQQKSLLAYGIWWFPFQFIYCILLLMICLGISTQRPMRFAKKGTATYRRVLAIILLFGIIALFEILVISYVFE
;
A
#
# COMPACT_ATOMS: atom_id res chain seq x y z
N MET A 1 22.86 12.19 -2.80
CA MET A 1 22.13 10.98 -3.27
C MET A 1 20.93 10.60 -2.42
N ARG A 2 21.01 10.53 -1.08
CA ARG A 2 19.87 10.12 -0.22
C ARG A 2 18.64 11.02 -0.34
N THR A 3 18.82 12.34 -0.40
CA THR A 3 17.71 13.31 -0.57
C THR A 3 16.96 13.12 -1.88
N SER A 4 17.66 12.80 -2.98
CA SER A 4 17.04 12.57 -4.29
C SER A 4 16.16 11.31 -4.32
N ILE A 5 16.57 10.26 -3.59
CA ILE A 5 15.77 9.03 -3.44
C ILE A 5 14.49 9.33 -2.65
N ILE A 6 14.59 10.07 -1.54
CA ILE A 6 13.42 10.45 -0.73
C ILE A 6 12.44 11.27 -1.58
N ILE A 7 12.93 12.27 -2.32
CA ILE A 7 12.10 13.10 -3.20
C ILE A 7 11.39 12.25 -4.25
N GLN A 8 12.09 11.32 -4.91
CA GLN A 8 11.48 10.43 -5.90
C GLN A 8 10.38 9.53 -5.31
N LEU A 9 10.55 9.06 -4.09
CA LEU A 9 9.57 8.17 -3.45
C LEU A 9 8.34 8.92 -2.99
N THR A 10 8.56 10.08 -2.36
CA THR A 10 7.47 10.97 -1.96
C THR A 10 6.71 11.43 -3.19
N SER A 11 7.39 11.83 -4.27
CA SER A 11 6.71 12.20 -5.51
C SER A 11 5.94 11.04 -6.12
N MET A 12 6.45 9.81 -6.06
CA MET A 12 5.73 8.63 -6.54
C MET A 12 4.41 8.39 -5.78
N ILE A 13 4.43 8.49 -4.45
CA ILE A 13 3.21 8.36 -3.65
C ILE A 13 2.26 9.53 -3.91
N VAL A 14 2.74 10.77 -3.91
CA VAL A 14 1.91 11.96 -4.09
C VAL A 14 1.27 11.98 -5.48
N VAL A 15 2.04 11.74 -6.54
CA VAL A 15 1.51 11.68 -7.91
C VAL A 15 0.58 10.49 -8.09
N GLY A 16 0.90 9.33 -7.49
CA GLY A 16 0.00 8.18 -7.46
C GLY A 16 -1.34 8.55 -6.82
N PHE A 17 -1.31 9.10 -5.61
CA PHE A 17 -2.50 9.53 -4.89
C PHE A 17 -3.34 10.56 -5.67
N LEU A 18 -2.72 11.62 -6.16
CA LEU A 18 -3.41 12.67 -6.93
C LEU A 18 -4.01 12.13 -8.23
N SER A 19 -3.30 11.24 -8.93
CA SER A 19 -3.85 10.59 -10.13
C SER A 19 -5.04 9.70 -9.79
N GLY A 20 -5.03 9.02 -8.64
CA GLY A 20 -6.17 8.27 -8.13
C GLY A 20 -7.39 9.13 -7.88
N VAL A 21 -7.19 10.27 -7.22
CA VAL A 21 -8.25 11.26 -6.98
C VAL A 21 -8.81 11.77 -8.31
N ALA A 22 -7.96 12.11 -9.28
CA ALA A 22 -8.40 12.55 -10.61
C ALA A 22 -9.18 11.44 -11.35
N CYS A 23 -8.69 10.20 -11.31
CA CYS A 23 -9.37 9.05 -11.92
C CYS A 23 -10.77 8.83 -11.35
N PHE A 24 -10.99 9.06 -10.06
CA PHE A 24 -12.32 8.93 -9.46
C PHE A 24 -13.36 9.82 -10.15
N TYR A 25 -13.00 11.07 -10.45
CA TYR A 25 -13.90 12.01 -11.14
C TYR A 25 -14.15 11.68 -12.61
N LEU A 26 -13.32 10.82 -13.21
CA LEU A 26 -13.50 10.36 -14.59
C LEU A 26 -14.39 9.12 -14.69
N PHE A 27 -14.58 8.39 -13.60
CA PHE A 27 -15.34 7.14 -13.56
C PHE A 27 -16.80 7.42 -13.20
N SER A 28 -17.73 6.64 -13.76
CA SER A 28 -19.09 6.60 -13.21
C SER A 28 -19.11 5.92 -11.84
N LEU A 29 -20.14 6.19 -11.03
CA LEU A 29 -20.26 5.57 -9.71
C LEU A 29 -20.26 4.02 -9.78
N GLU A 30 -20.96 3.45 -10.75
CA GLU A 30 -21.00 1.99 -10.96
C GLU A 30 -19.62 1.43 -11.30
N GLN A 31 -18.87 2.11 -12.19
CA GLN A 31 -17.51 1.71 -12.55
C GLN A 31 -16.56 1.82 -11.35
N ALA A 32 -16.72 2.87 -10.54
CA ALA A 32 -15.92 3.06 -9.33
C ALA A 32 -16.18 1.96 -8.30
N ILE A 33 -17.44 1.61 -8.05
CA ILE A 33 -17.83 0.51 -7.16
C ILE A 33 -17.26 -0.82 -7.68
N ALA A 34 -17.40 -1.11 -8.97
CA ALA A 34 -16.88 -2.34 -9.57
C ALA A 34 -15.35 -2.45 -9.42
N LEU A 35 -14.61 -1.35 -9.67
CA LEU A 35 -13.16 -1.32 -9.50
C LEU A 35 -12.76 -1.52 -8.04
N ILE A 36 -13.46 -0.87 -7.11
CA ILE A 36 -13.21 -1.02 -5.68
C ILE A 36 -13.49 -2.46 -5.23
N GLN A 37 -14.58 -3.05 -5.69
CA GLN A 37 -14.94 -4.42 -5.35
C GLN A 37 -13.89 -5.43 -5.83
N LEU A 38 -13.29 -5.19 -7.01
CA LEU A 38 -12.23 -6.01 -7.57
C LEU A 38 -10.92 -5.89 -6.77
N MET A 39 -10.57 -4.68 -6.34
CA MET A 39 -9.29 -4.37 -5.71
C MET A 39 -9.31 -4.59 -4.18
N ASP A 40 -10.27 -4.01 -3.49
CA ASP A 40 -10.47 -4.14 -2.05
C ASP A 40 -11.93 -3.85 -1.67
N GLY A 41 -12.75 -4.90 -1.65
CA GLY A 41 -14.17 -4.80 -1.34
C GLY A 41 -14.50 -4.32 0.07
N ARG A 42 -13.53 -4.22 1.00
CA ARG A 42 -13.76 -3.74 2.37
C ARG A 42 -14.23 -2.28 2.40
N ILE A 43 -13.82 -1.48 1.42
CA ILE A 43 -14.23 -0.06 1.30
C ILE A 43 -15.75 0.08 1.10
N LEU A 44 -16.39 -0.94 0.49
CA LEU A 44 -17.82 -0.92 0.18
C LEU A 44 -18.67 -1.44 1.36
N GLN A 45 -18.05 -2.11 2.33
CA GLN A 45 -18.77 -2.73 3.44
C GLN A 45 -19.12 -1.67 4.49
N GLN A 46 -20.37 -1.72 4.96
CA GLN A 46 -20.83 -0.89 6.08
C GLN A 46 -20.54 -1.54 7.44
N GLN A 47 -20.16 -2.81 7.45
CA GLN A 47 -19.83 -3.57 8.64
C GLN A 47 -18.31 -3.72 8.78
N ALA A 48 -17.85 -3.98 10.00
CA ALA A 48 -16.44 -4.23 10.28
C ALA A 48 -15.91 -5.38 9.40
N PRO A 49 -14.87 -5.14 8.57
CA PRO A 49 -14.27 -6.20 7.79
C PRO A 49 -13.64 -7.26 8.70
N SER A 50 -13.78 -8.52 8.31
CA SER A 50 -13.20 -9.64 9.05
C SER A 50 -11.66 -9.56 9.09
N VAL A 51 -11.06 -10.18 10.11
CA VAL A 51 -9.60 -10.25 10.27
C VAL A 51 -8.91 -10.78 9.01
N ILE A 52 -9.48 -11.79 8.36
CA ILE A 52 -8.94 -12.39 7.13
C ILE A 52 -8.98 -11.40 5.97
N GLN A 53 -10.11 -10.69 5.80
CA GLN A 53 -10.24 -9.66 4.75
C GLN A 53 -9.22 -8.53 4.95
N THR A 54 -8.80 -8.26 6.19
CA THR A 54 -7.79 -7.23 6.48
C THR A 54 -6.36 -7.72 6.24
N ILE A 55 -6.03 -8.93 6.65
CA ILE A 55 -4.67 -9.47 6.53
C ILE A 55 -4.34 -9.84 5.08
N LEU A 56 -5.29 -10.43 4.35
CA LEU A 56 -5.05 -11.02 3.03
C LEU A 56 -4.51 -10.01 1.99
N PRO A 57 -5.09 -8.81 1.81
CA PRO A 57 -4.57 -7.83 0.84
C PRO A 57 -3.18 -7.29 1.20
N VAL A 58 -2.85 -7.24 2.48
CA VAL A 58 -1.53 -6.80 2.98
C VAL A 58 -0.48 -7.87 2.67
N VAL A 59 -0.76 -9.13 3.04
CA VAL A 59 0.14 -10.27 2.79
C VAL A 59 0.35 -10.46 1.28
N PHE A 60 -0.72 -10.38 0.49
CA PHE A 60 -0.64 -10.49 -0.97
C PHE A 60 0.29 -9.43 -1.57
N ALA A 61 0.14 -8.17 -1.16
CA ALA A 61 0.98 -7.10 -1.69
C ALA A 61 2.44 -7.20 -1.26
N ILE A 62 2.72 -7.64 -0.02
CA ILE A 62 4.08 -7.92 0.43
C ILE A 62 4.69 -9.03 -0.44
N ALA A 63 3.96 -10.14 -0.65
CA ALA A 63 4.44 -11.26 -1.44
C ALA A 63 4.74 -10.85 -2.89
N VAL A 64 3.83 -10.09 -3.52
CA VAL A 64 3.99 -9.56 -4.88
C VAL A 64 5.21 -8.63 -4.98
N VAL A 65 5.36 -7.68 -4.05
CA VAL A 65 6.50 -6.77 -4.06
C VAL A 65 7.81 -7.52 -3.82
N LEU A 66 7.84 -8.48 -2.90
CA LEU A 66 9.03 -9.31 -2.65
C LEU A 66 9.44 -10.09 -3.91
N LEU A 67 8.48 -10.77 -4.54
CA LEU A 67 8.71 -11.56 -5.76
C LEU A 67 9.34 -10.72 -6.88
N PHE A 68 8.77 -9.54 -7.16
CA PHE A 68 9.28 -8.69 -8.23
C PHE A 68 10.54 -7.91 -7.82
N ALA A 69 10.71 -7.55 -6.55
CA ALA A 69 11.89 -6.83 -6.08
C ALA A 69 13.15 -7.72 -6.04
N THR A 70 13.01 -9.04 -5.85
CA THR A 70 14.15 -9.97 -5.86
C THR A 70 14.76 -10.18 -7.24
N HIS A 71 14.01 -9.92 -8.32
CA HIS A 71 14.51 -10.07 -9.69
C HIS A 71 14.93 -8.71 -10.28
N PRO A 72 16.19 -8.55 -10.76
CA PRO A 72 16.73 -7.26 -11.18
C PRO A 72 16.00 -6.63 -12.37
N PHE A 73 15.45 -7.43 -13.29
CA PHE A 73 14.61 -6.94 -14.40
C PHE A 73 13.19 -6.53 -13.94
N CYS A 74 12.73 -7.05 -12.81
CA CYS A 74 11.37 -6.83 -12.31
C CYS A 74 11.30 -5.76 -11.20
N ALA A 75 12.43 -5.25 -10.72
CA ALA A 75 12.45 -4.20 -9.70
C ALA A 75 11.71 -2.92 -10.15
N PHE A 76 11.65 -2.66 -11.46
CA PHE A 76 10.82 -1.59 -12.02
C PHE A 76 9.31 -1.90 -11.87
N VAL A 77 8.91 -3.14 -12.15
CA VAL A 77 7.51 -3.60 -12.00
C VAL A 77 7.05 -3.47 -10.55
N ALA A 78 7.90 -3.81 -9.57
CA ALA A 78 7.59 -3.62 -8.15
C ALA A 78 7.26 -2.16 -7.81
N LYS A 79 8.02 -1.20 -8.35
CA LYS A 79 7.75 0.24 -8.14
C LYS A 79 6.43 0.68 -8.78
N TRP A 80 6.14 0.19 -9.99
CA TRP A 80 4.86 0.44 -10.67
C TRP A 80 3.67 -0.09 -9.87
N LEU A 81 3.76 -1.29 -9.32
CA LEU A 81 2.68 -1.86 -8.50
C LEU A 81 2.42 -1.03 -7.23
N ILE A 82 3.48 -0.50 -6.62
CA ILE A 82 3.34 0.38 -5.46
C ILE A 82 2.72 1.73 -5.87
N ALA A 83 3.08 2.27 -7.02
CA ALA A 83 2.46 3.48 -7.57
C ALA A 83 0.97 3.27 -7.85
N LEU A 84 0.60 2.14 -8.46
CA LEU A 84 -0.80 1.74 -8.68
C LEU A 84 -1.56 1.61 -7.36
N ARG A 85 -0.92 1.06 -6.31
CA ARG A 85 -1.53 1.00 -4.97
C ARG A 85 -1.76 2.40 -4.39
N ALA A 86 -0.83 3.34 -4.59
CA ALA A 86 -1.01 4.74 -4.19
C ALA A 86 -2.13 5.42 -5.00
N THR A 87 -2.28 5.11 -6.28
CA THR A 87 -3.43 5.53 -7.10
C THR A 87 -4.72 4.96 -6.56
N PHE A 88 -4.77 3.67 -6.24
CA PHE A 88 -5.95 3.06 -5.64
C PHE A 88 -6.29 3.70 -4.27
N LEU A 89 -5.28 4.02 -3.46
CA LEU A 89 -5.47 4.77 -2.21
C LEU A 89 -6.15 6.12 -2.46
N GLY A 90 -5.70 6.90 -3.44
CA GLY A 90 -6.35 8.17 -3.80
C GLY A 90 -7.79 7.99 -4.30
N PHE A 91 -8.00 7.00 -5.16
CA PHE A 91 -9.30 6.68 -5.73
C PHE A 91 -10.33 6.30 -4.65
N SER A 92 -9.97 5.35 -3.80
CA SER A 92 -10.80 4.87 -2.68
C SER A 92 -11.03 5.94 -1.62
N SER A 93 -10.05 6.81 -1.37
CA SER A 93 -10.21 7.97 -0.48
C SER A 93 -11.31 8.91 -0.97
N MET A 94 -11.33 9.22 -2.27
CA MET A 94 -12.36 10.08 -2.84
C MET A 94 -13.74 9.42 -2.84
N TYR A 95 -13.80 8.10 -3.08
CA TYR A 95 -15.05 7.34 -2.93
C TYR A 95 -15.60 7.43 -1.50
N LEU A 96 -14.76 7.17 -0.49
CA LEU A 96 -15.17 7.26 0.91
C LEU A 96 -15.64 8.68 1.26
N LEU A 97 -14.95 9.72 0.81
CA LEU A 97 -15.32 11.11 1.11
C LEU A 97 -16.61 11.56 0.42
N THR A 98 -16.92 11.05 -0.77
CA THR A 98 -18.09 11.48 -1.56
C THR A 98 -19.34 10.65 -1.30
N GLN A 99 -19.18 9.34 -1.11
CA GLN A 99 -20.29 8.39 -1.06
C GLN A 99 -20.58 7.87 0.36
N GLN A 100 -19.54 7.65 1.17
CA GLN A 100 -19.69 7.15 2.52
C GLN A 100 -19.73 8.34 3.49
N LYS A 101 -20.84 8.53 4.21
CA LYS A 101 -20.95 9.59 5.24
C LYS A 101 -20.03 9.38 6.46
N SER A 102 -19.04 8.50 6.38
CA SER A 102 -18.11 8.19 7.45
C SER A 102 -16.74 8.80 7.16
N LEU A 103 -16.61 10.07 7.51
CA LEU A 103 -15.33 10.79 7.52
C LEU A 103 -14.33 10.11 8.48
N LEU A 104 -14.84 9.39 9.50
CA LEU A 104 -14.06 8.56 10.41
C LEU A 104 -13.46 7.33 9.71
N ALA A 105 -14.26 6.59 8.93
CA ALA A 105 -13.77 5.43 8.17
C ALA A 105 -12.67 5.83 7.20
N TYR A 106 -12.80 6.99 6.55
CA TYR A 106 -11.72 7.54 5.75
C TYR A 106 -10.50 7.98 6.57
N GLY A 107 -10.70 8.89 7.53
CA GLY A 107 -9.61 9.64 8.16
C GLY A 107 -8.83 8.87 9.22
N ILE A 108 -9.47 7.94 9.91
CA ILE A 108 -8.87 7.19 11.03
C ILE A 108 -8.44 5.78 10.58
N TRP A 109 -9.23 5.14 9.72
CA TRP A 109 -8.97 3.76 9.30
C TRP A 109 -8.35 3.65 7.91
N TRP A 110 -9.00 4.14 6.86
CA TRP A 110 -8.55 3.80 5.51
C TRP A 110 -7.26 4.51 5.11
N PHE A 111 -7.26 5.84 5.15
CA PHE A 111 -6.13 6.66 4.68
C PHE A 111 -4.82 6.39 5.44
N PRO A 112 -4.75 6.49 6.78
CA PRO A 112 -3.46 6.41 7.47
C PRO A 112 -2.81 5.04 7.35
N PHE A 113 -3.59 3.95 7.45
CA PHE A 113 -3.06 2.59 7.37
C PHE A 113 -2.59 2.25 5.96
N GLN A 114 -3.40 2.55 4.93
CA GLN A 114 -3.01 2.28 3.55
C GLN A 114 -1.81 3.14 3.11
N PHE A 115 -1.71 4.38 3.60
CA PHE A 115 -0.55 5.25 3.36
C PHE A 115 0.72 4.67 3.99
N ILE A 116 0.65 4.24 5.26
CA ILE A 116 1.78 3.59 5.94
C ILE A 116 2.20 2.33 5.17
N TYR A 117 1.27 1.48 4.75
CA TYR A 117 1.59 0.30 3.95
C TYR A 117 2.31 0.63 2.64
N CYS A 118 1.91 1.69 1.94
CA CYS A 118 2.62 2.13 0.73
C CYS A 118 4.07 2.53 1.02
N ILE A 119 4.31 3.24 2.13
CA ILE A 119 5.66 3.60 2.59
C ILE A 119 6.46 2.35 2.93
N LEU A 120 5.88 1.41 3.69
CA LEU A 120 6.56 0.17 4.08
C LEU A 120 6.92 -0.69 2.84
N LEU A 121 6.02 -0.82 1.85
CA LEU A 121 6.30 -1.54 0.59
C LEU A 121 7.44 -0.88 -0.20
N LEU A 122 7.48 0.46 -0.25
CA LEU A 122 8.60 1.18 -0.87
C LEU A 122 9.92 0.90 -0.17
N MET A 123 9.93 0.90 1.17
CA MET A 123 11.13 0.58 1.94
C MET A 123 11.64 -0.84 1.68
N ILE A 124 10.73 -1.82 1.56
CA ILE A 124 11.09 -3.19 1.13
C ILE A 124 11.73 -3.16 -0.26
N CYS A 125 11.06 -2.54 -1.23
CA CYS A 125 11.54 -2.48 -2.61
C CYS A 125 12.93 -1.83 -2.70
N LEU A 126 13.18 -0.74 -1.97
CA LEU A 126 14.49 -0.08 -1.95
C LEU A 126 15.57 -0.89 -1.24
N GLY A 127 15.23 -1.51 -0.11
CA GLY A 127 16.14 -2.34 0.67
C GLY A 127 16.71 -3.50 -0.15
N ILE A 128 15.91 -4.01 -1.09
CA ILE A 128 16.28 -5.09 -2.01
C ILE A 128 16.91 -4.54 -3.30
N SER A 129 16.28 -3.56 -3.97
CA SER A 129 16.69 -3.03 -5.28
C SER A 129 18.02 -2.25 -5.27
N THR A 130 18.47 -1.74 -4.12
CA THR A 130 19.78 -1.07 -4.03
C THR A 130 20.97 -2.03 -4.14
N GLN A 131 20.73 -3.34 -4.14
CA GLN A 131 21.78 -4.32 -4.46
C GLN A 131 21.89 -4.47 -5.97
N ARG A 132 22.94 -3.86 -6.55
CA ARG A 132 23.29 -4.00 -7.98
C ARG A 132 23.35 -5.49 -8.39
N PRO A 133 23.04 -5.80 -9.67
CA PRO A 133 23.13 -7.17 -10.16
C PRO A 133 24.59 -7.63 -10.09
N MET A 134 24.80 -8.88 -9.69
CA MET A 134 26.10 -9.57 -9.72
C MET A 134 27.21 -8.94 -8.87
N ARG A 135 27.13 -9.09 -7.56
CA ARG A 135 28.35 -9.35 -6.76
C ARG A 135 28.01 -10.33 -5.66
N PHE A 136 28.33 -11.60 -5.90
CA PHE A 136 28.48 -12.63 -4.89
C PHE A 136 29.45 -12.13 -3.80
N ALA A 137 28.94 -11.45 -2.77
CA ALA A 137 29.79 -10.96 -1.69
C ALA A 137 28.97 -10.72 -0.41
N LYS A 138 28.81 -11.78 0.40
CA LYS A 138 28.77 -11.83 1.88
C LYS A 138 28.12 -10.66 2.68
N LYS A 139 27.16 -9.91 2.13
CA LYS A 139 26.41 -8.82 2.81
C LYS A 139 24.91 -9.12 3.01
N GLY A 140 24.49 -10.36 2.79
CA GLY A 140 23.06 -10.76 2.83
C GLY A 140 22.39 -10.62 4.19
N THR A 141 23.13 -10.73 5.30
CA THR A 141 22.56 -10.73 6.65
C THR A 141 21.95 -9.39 7.07
N ALA A 142 22.59 -8.27 6.72
CA ALA A 142 22.10 -6.94 7.10
C ALA A 142 20.85 -6.53 6.31
N THR A 143 20.79 -6.87 5.02
CA THR A 143 19.60 -6.61 4.19
C THR A 143 18.43 -7.51 4.61
N TYR A 144 18.68 -8.80 4.86
CA TYR A 144 17.64 -9.71 5.36
C TYR A 144 17.08 -9.24 6.70
N ARG A 145 17.94 -8.83 7.65
CA ARG A 145 17.49 -8.27 8.95
C ARG A 145 16.62 -7.03 8.77
N ARG A 146 16.95 -6.14 7.83
CA ARG A 146 16.13 -4.93 7.54
C ARG A 146 14.79 -5.29 6.93
N VAL A 147 14.75 -6.18 5.93
CA VAL A 147 13.50 -6.63 5.32
C VAL A 147 12.62 -7.33 6.36
N LEU A 148 13.21 -8.19 7.19
CA LEU A 148 12.51 -8.84 8.30
C LEU A 148 11.94 -7.82 9.29
N ALA A 149 12.72 -6.81 9.68
CA ALA A 149 12.23 -5.75 10.58
C ALA A 149 11.05 -4.97 9.98
N ILE A 150 11.06 -4.70 8.66
CA ILE A 150 9.94 -4.04 7.99
C ILE A 150 8.71 -4.95 7.93
N ILE A 151 8.88 -6.26 7.70
CA ILE A 151 7.78 -7.24 7.74
C ILE A 151 7.17 -7.34 9.14
N LEU A 152 7.99 -7.31 10.19
CA LEU A 152 7.49 -7.26 11.58
C LEU A 152 6.70 -5.98 11.84
N LEU A 153 7.18 -4.84 11.32
CA LEU A 153 6.46 -3.57 11.42
C LEU A 153 5.11 -3.62 10.68
N PHE A 154 5.03 -4.27 9.52
CA PHE A 154 3.75 -4.55 8.85
C PHE A 154 2.78 -5.29 9.76
N GLY A 155 3.26 -6.33 10.47
CA GLY A 155 2.44 -7.09 11.42
C GLY A 155 1.91 -6.23 12.56
N ILE A 156 2.75 -5.36 13.13
CA ILE A 156 2.35 -4.44 14.20
C ILE A 156 1.27 -3.45 13.69
N ILE A 157 1.49 -2.87 12.51
CA ILE A 157 0.52 -1.94 11.91
C ILE A 157 -0.80 -2.64 11.56
N ALA A 158 -0.76 -3.88 11.08
CA ALA A 158 -1.97 -4.67 10.79
C ALA A 158 -2.76 -5.01 12.05
N LEU A 159 -2.08 -5.34 13.16
CA LEU A 159 -2.74 -5.51 14.46
C LEU A 159 -3.40 -4.21 14.92
N PHE A 160 -2.71 -3.08 14.76
CA PHE A 160 -3.27 -1.78 15.09
C PHE A 160 -4.46 -1.43 14.17
N GLU A 161 -4.43 -1.80 12.88
CA GLU A 161 -5.54 -1.61 11.95
C GLU A 161 -6.77 -2.36 12.42
N ILE A 162 -6.61 -3.62 12.86
CA ILE A 162 -7.72 -4.44 13.37
C ILE A 162 -8.36 -3.78 14.60
N LEU A 163 -7.55 -3.25 15.53
CA LEU A 163 -8.06 -2.53 16.70
C LEU A 163 -8.83 -1.27 16.31
N VAL A 164 -8.32 -0.50 15.34
CA VAL A 164 -8.99 0.71 14.85
C VAL A 164 -10.26 0.38 14.09
N ILE A 165 -10.28 -0.69 13.30
CA ILE A 165 -11.49 -1.19 12.63
C ILE A 165 -12.59 -1.46 13.65
N SER A 166 -12.27 -2.16 14.75
CA SER A 166 -13.23 -2.42 15.82
C SER A 166 -13.82 -1.11 16.37
N TYR A 167 -13.02 -0.07 16.57
CA TYR A 167 -13.50 1.22 17.06
C TYR A 167 -14.31 2.03 16.03
N VAL A 168 -13.99 1.93 14.74
CA VAL A 168 -14.62 2.73 13.67
C VAL A 168 -15.98 2.19 13.24
N PHE A 169 -16.19 0.88 13.40
CA PHE A 169 -17.40 0.17 12.95
C PHE A 169 -18.24 -0.42 14.09
N GLU A 170 -17.91 -0.10 15.35
CA GLU A 170 -18.80 -0.21 16.52
C GLU A 170 -19.85 0.92 16.53
#